data_AF-A0A239BEV2-F1
#
_entry.id   AF-A0A239BEV2-F1
#
_cell.length_a   1.000
_cell.length_b   1.000
_cell.length_c   1.000
_cell.angle_alpha   90.00
_cell.angle_beta   90.00
_cell.angle_gamma   90.00
#
_symmetry.space_group_name_H-M   'P 1'
#
loop_
_entity.id
_entity.type
_entity.pdbx_description
1 polymer ?
#
loop_
_entity_poly.entity_id
_entity_poly.type
_entity_poly.pdbx_seq_one_letter_code
_entity_poly.pdbx_strand_id
1 'polypeptide(L)'
;MPAVTVGNPLTLPRLPQPLDAVREREVLTITTAPSGFDGEGFPVRRALATIKSQYLDPFIMMDQMGEVDYAPGESKDSVNWGSIPTDAR
;
A
#
# COMPACT_ATOMS: atom_id res chain seq x y z
N MET A 1 8.87 -23.65 2.10
CA MET A 1 7.77 -23.50 3.05
C MET A 1 6.72 -24.58 2.75
N PRO A 2 6.34 -25.43 3.72
CA PRO A 2 5.25 -26.38 3.52
C PRO A 2 3.90 -25.66 3.45
N ALA A 3 2.95 -26.21 2.69
CA ALA A 3 1.58 -25.70 2.65
C ALA A 3 0.88 -25.99 3.99
N VAL A 4 0.24 -24.97 4.56
CA VAL A 4 -0.56 -25.08 5.79
C VAL A 4 -2.03 -25.04 5.40
N THR A 5 -2.76 -26.12 5.68
CA THR A 5 -4.22 -26.18 5.49
C THR A 5 -4.90 -25.89 6.82
N VAL A 6 -5.78 -24.88 6.85
CA VAL A 6 -6.59 -24.54 8.03
C VAL A 6 -7.99 -25.14 7.91
N GLY A 7 -8.56 -25.60 9.02
CA GLY A 7 -9.92 -26.18 9.04
C GLY A 7 -11.03 -25.17 8.72
N ASN A 8 -10.83 -23.89 9.07
CA ASN A 8 -11.74 -22.81 8.74
C ASN A 8 -10.99 -21.47 8.52
N PRO A 9 -10.98 -20.92 7.30
CA PRO A 9 -10.28 -19.66 7.00
C PRO A 9 -10.99 -18.40 7.52
N LEU A 10 -12.23 -18.54 8.03
CA LEU A 10 -13.02 -17.43 8.58
C LEU A 10 -12.86 -17.30 10.11
N THR A 11 -12.11 -18.18 10.74
CA THR A 11 -11.86 -18.13 12.18
C THR A 11 -10.44 -17.68 12.45
N LEU A 12 -10.30 -16.56 13.15
CA LEU A 12 -9.03 -16.09 13.70
C LEU A 12 -9.09 -16.14 15.23
N PRO A 13 -8.03 -16.57 15.92
CA PRO A 13 -7.92 -16.41 17.36
C PRO A 13 -8.08 -14.94 17.73
N ARG A 14 -8.84 -14.66 18.80
CA ARG A 14 -8.89 -13.32 19.37
C ARG A 14 -7.53 -12.99 19.98
N LEU A 15 -7.05 -11.78 19.74
CA LEU A 15 -5.86 -11.27 20.41
C LEU A 15 -6.19 -11.04 21.89
N PRO A 16 -5.29 -11.36 22.83
CA PRO A 16 -5.45 -10.98 24.22
C PRO A 16 -5.48 -9.46 24.34
N GLN A 17 -6.16 -8.95 25.37
CA GLN A 17 -6.08 -7.52 25.66
C GLN A 17 -4.65 -7.13 26.06
N PRO A 18 -4.19 -5.93 25.70
CA PRO A 18 -2.91 -5.41 26.17
C PRO A 18 -2.87 -5.42 27.71
N LEU A 19 -1.74 -5.79 28.30
CA LEU A 19 -1.55 -5.70 29.75
C LEU A 19 -1.46 -4.21 30.16
N ASP A 20 -2.07 -3.83 31.28
CA ASP A 20 -2.07 -2.44 31.79
C ASP A 20 -0.67 -1.88 32.05
N ALA A 21 0.33 -2.75 32.21
CA ALA A 21 1.73 -2.37 32.41
C ALA A 21 2.46 -1.96 31.11
N VAL A 22 1.81 -2.06 29.95
CA VAL A 22 2.43 -1.68 28.67
C VAL A 22 2.34 -0.17 28.51
N ARG A 23 3.48 0.51 28.71
CA ARG A 23 3.60 1.95 28.42
C ARG A 23 3.39 2.19 26.93
N GLU A 24 2.49 3.11 26.59
CA GLU A 24 2.32 3.55 25.20
C GLU A 24 3.63 4.08 24.64
N ARG A 25 3.91 3.73 23.37
CA ARG A 25 5.08 4.24 22.66
C ARG A 25 4.86 5.71 22.32
N GLU A 26 5.85 6.54 22.64
CA GLU A 26 5.81 7.97 22.32
C GLU A 26 5.92 8.19 20.79
N VAL A 27 5.22 9.20 20.29
CA VAL A 27 5.35 9.65 18.91
C VAL A 27 6.69 10.37 18.75
N LEU A 28 7.60 9.78 17.97
CA LEU A 28 8.92 10.36 17.74
C LEU A 28 8.89 11.54 16.76
N THR A 29 8.01 11.48 15.75
CA THR A 29 7.91 12.51 14.71
C THR A 29 6.56 12.47 14.00
N ILE A 30 6.14 13.62 13.48
CA ILE A 30 4.99 13.78 12.58
C ILE A 30 5.51 14.50 11.34
N THR A 31 5.30 13.92 10.16
CA THR A 31 5.75 14.50 8.90
C THR A 31 4.65 14.41 7.86
N THR A 32 4.61 15.39 6.94
CA THR A 32 3.71 15.35 5.79
C THR A 32 4.38 14.58 4.66
N ALA A 33 3.71 13.54 4.16
CA ALA A 33 4.21 12.75 3.05
C ALA A 33 4.29 13.60 1.76
N PRO A 34 5.46 13.68 1.10
CA PRO A 34 5.60 14.38 -0.17
C PRO A 34 4.76 13.70 -1.25
N SER A 35 4.13 14.50 -2.11
CA SER A 35 3.42 14.02 -3.29
C SER A 35 4.40 13.72 -4.44
N GLY A 36 4.02 12.80 -5.30
CA GLY A 36 4.72 12.52 -6.53
C GLY A 36 3.86 11.70 -7.48
N PHE A 37 4.49 11.20 -8.53
CA PHE A 37 3.91 10.25 -9.47
C PHE A 37 4.73 8.96 -9.50
N ASP A 38 4.07 7.85 -9.77
CA ASP A 38 4.68 6.54 -10.03
C ASP A 38 4.09 5.90 -11.30
N GLY A 39 4.82 4.99 -11.94
CA GLY A 39 4.39 4.31 -13.17
C GLY A 39 3.98 5.26 -14.31
N GLU A 40 2.81 5.00 -14.93
CA GLU A 40 2.21 5.81 -16.01
C GLU A 40 1.58 7.16 -15.53
N GLY A 41 2.00 7.66 -14.37
CA GLY A 41 1.54 8.93 -13.82
C GLY A 41 0.47 8.78 -12.73
N PHE A 42 0.53 7.72 -11.94
CA PHE A 42 -0.30 7.54 -10.76
C PHE A 42 0.11 8.51 -9.66
N PRO A 43 -0.80 9.36 -9.14
CA PRO A 43 -0.46 10.24 -8.04
C PRO A 43 -0.31 9.44 -6.76
N VAL A 44 0.82 9.62 -6.08
CA VAL A 44 1.15 8.93 -4.83
C VAL A 44 1.59 9.92 -3.75
N ARG A 45 1.40 9.53 -2.49
CA ARG A 45 2.05 10.17 -1.33
C ARG A 45 3.01 9.21 -0.67
N ARG A 46 4.29 9.61 -0.60
CA ARG A 46 5.38 8.73 -0.13
C ARG A 46 5.57 8.85 1.37
N ALA A 47 4.87 8.01 2.14
CA ALA A 47 4.77 8.14 3.59
C ALA A 47 6.12 8.02 4.31
N LEU A 48 7.03 7.17 3.79
CA LEU A 48 8.32 6.89 4.45
C LEU A 48 9.50 7.68 3.89
N ALA A 49 9.32 8.44 2.81
CA ALA A 49 10.42 9.06 2.07
C ALA A 49 11.24 10.08 2.91
N THR A 50 10.65 10.63 3.97
CA THR A 50 11.25 11.67 4.82
C THR A 50 11.76 11.14 6.17
N ILE A 51 11.49 9.88 6.51
CA ILE A 51 11.84 9.30 7.81
C ILE A 51 13.21 8.63 7.71
N LYS A 52 14.05 8.80 8.73
CA LYS A 52 15.38 8.14 8.78
C LYS A 52 15.21 6.61 8.80
N SER A 53 15.94 5.91 7.94
CA SER A 53 15.84 4.45 7.76
C SER A 53 16.02 3.64 9.06
N GLN A 54 16.81 4.14 10.02
CA GLN A 54 16.99 3.49 11.33
C GLN A 54 15.70 3.33 12.15
N TYR A 55 14.67 4.13 11.85
CA TYR A 55 13.35 4.04 12.49
C TYR A 55 12.34 3.24 11.66
N LEU A 56 12.71 2.81 10.45
CA LEU A 56 11.81 2.16 9.49
C LEU A 56 12.05 0.67 9.32
N ASP A 57 13.23 0.14 9.63
CA ASP A 57 13.55 -1.29 9.51
C ASP A 57 12.41 -2.17 10.10
N PRO A 58 11.83 -3.13 9.34
CA PRO A 58 12.21 -3.63 8.01
C PRO A 58 11.51 -3.00 6.80
N PHE A 59 10.81 -1.89 6.99
CA PHE A 59 10.09 -1.20 5.93
C PHE A 59 11.03 -0.35 5.08
N ILE A 60 10.86 -0.46 3.76
CA ILE A 60 11.70 0.21 2.76
C ILE A 60 10.94 1.34 2.06
N MET A 61 9.64 1.13 1.79
CA MET A 61 8.79 2.09 1.10
C MET A 61 7.33 1.88 1.48
N MET A 62 6.55 2.97 1.49
CA MET A 62 5.10 2.92 1.57
C MET A 62 4.55 4.15 0.88
N ASP A 63 3.79 3.91 -0.18
CA ASP A 63 3.16 4.94 -0.98
C ASP A 63 1.64 4.77 -0.89
N GLN A 64 0.96 5.84 -0.49
CA GLN A 64 -0.48 5.91 -0.56
C GLN A 64 -0.86 6.28 -1.99
N MET A 65 -1.64 5.45 -2.66
CA MET A 65 -2.31 5.83 -3.90
C MET A 65 -3.28 6.98 -3.60
N GLY A 66 -3.24 8.04 -4.40
CA GLY A 66 -4.12 9.18 -4.24
C GLY A 66 -5.61 8.77 -4.27
N GLU A 67 -6.44 9.53 -3.58
CA GLU A 67 -7.89 9.47 -3.76
C GLU A 67 -8.20 10.07 -5.13
N VAL A 68 -8.31 9.20 -6.14
CA VAL A 68 -8.58 9.60 -7.52
C VAL A 68 -9.80 8.85 -8.01
N ASP A 69 -10.82 9.61 -8.37
CA ASP A 69 -11.97 9.11 -9.11
C ASP A 69 -11.58 8.99 -10.59
N TYR A 70 -11.26 7.78 -11.02
CA TYR A 70 -11.06 7.49 -12.45
C TYR A 70 -12.39 7.14 -13.11
N ALA A 71 -12.77 7.85 -14.17
CA ALA A 71 -13.86 7.40 -15.03
C ALA A 71 -13.42 6.16 -15.85
N PRO A 72 -14.36 5.42 -16.48
CA PRO A 72 -14.00 4.31 -17.35
C PRO A 72 -13.01 4.73 -18.45
N GLY A 73 -11.83 4.09 -18.50
CA GLY A 73 -10.78 4.38 -19.48
C GLY A 73 -9.85 5.54 -19.12
N GLU A 74 -9.98 6.13 -17.92
CA GLU A 74 -9.07 7.18 -17.45
C GLU A 74 -7.99 6.67 -16.48
N SER A 75 -8.10 5.41 -16.03
CA SER A 75 -7.07 4.80 -15.20
C SER A 75 -5.76 4.71 -15.97
N LYS A 76 -4.63 4.98 -15.29
CA LYS A 76 -3.31 5.05 -15.91
C LYS A 76 -2.77 3.71 -16.44
N ASP A 77 -3.52 2.62 -16.30
CA ASP A 77 -3.23 1.31 -16.91
C ASP A 77 -4.34 0.86 -17.90
N SER A 78 -5.27 1.74 -18.28
CA SER A 78 -6.34 1.34 -19.20
C SER A 78 -5.72 1.05 -20.57
N VAL A 79 -5.52 -0.23 -20.86
CA VAL A 79 -5.15 -0.70 -22.19
C VAL A 79 -6.24 -0.19 -23.15
N ASN A 80 -5.87 0.69 -24.08
CA ASN A 80 -6.77 1.11 -25.15
C ASN A 80 -6.97 -0.08 -26.10
N TRP A 81 -7.92 -0.96 -25.77
CA TRP A 81 -8.30 -2.12 -26.58
C TRP A 81 -8.67 -1.75 -28.03
N GLY A 82 -9.01 -0.48 -28.31
CA GLY A 82 -9.28 0.02 -29.67
C GLY A 82 -8.04 0.32 -30.51
N SER A 83 -6.84 0.19 -29.94
CA SER A 83 -5.56 0.39 -30.66
C SER A 83 -4.81 -0.91 -30.97
N ILE A 84 -5.40 -2.08 -30.66
CA ILE A 84 -4.91 -3.35 -31.20
C ILE A 84 -5.34 -3.40 -32.68
N PRO A 85 -4.40 -3.47 -33.64
CA PRO A 85 -4.73 -3.63 -35.03
C PRO A 85 -5.62 -4.87 -35.22
N THR A 86 -6.83 -4.67 -35.77
CA THR A 86 -7.80 -5.75 -36.04
C THR A 86 -7.35 -6.75 -37.11
N ASP A 87 -6.16 -6.55 -37.70
CA ASP A 87 -5.58 -7.38 -38.76
C ASP A 87 -4.64 -8.49 -38.23
N ALA A 88 -4.40 -8.61 -36.93
CA ALA A 88 -3.57 -9.68 -36.35
C ALA A 88 -4.34 -11.00 -36.08
N ARG A 89 -5.08 -11.50 -37.07
CA ARG A 89 -5.61 -12.89 -37.09
C ARG A 89 -5.09 -13.66 -38.29
#